data_AF-A0A7W2NGK8-F1
#
_entry.id   AF-A0A7W2NGK8-F1
#
_cell.length_a   1.000
_cell.length_b   1.000
_cell.length_c   1.000
_cell.angle_alpha   90.00
_cell.angle_beta   90.00
_cell.angle_gamma   90.00
#
_symmetry.space_group_name_H-M   'P 1'
#
loop_
_entity.id
_entity.type
_entity.pdbx_description
1 polymer ?
#
loop_
_entity_poly.entity_id
_entity_poly.type
_entity_poly.pdbx_seq_one_letter_code
_entity_poly.pdbx_strand_id
1 'polypeptide(L)'
;MEVENTNKKNIETTDSWSWGEIFPLLIKPRPEGTPPAGEKEKKAIAVSRGVILSGFMLWMASTWLPSGLPSCGSEESSNLVEEIVNGLPIVQRAGAKFVDLKAIDELGFNDKSEIRSCSATLITTAGENKLQYSVEWKNKDESKYYINVRIL
;
A
#
# COMPACT_ATOMS: atom_id res chain seq x y z
N MET A 1 -38.72 11.25 31.74
CA MET A 1 -39.31 11.31 30.38
C MET A 1 -38.38 10.52 29.48
N GLU A 2 -38.70 9.24 29.32
CA GLU A 2 -38.18 8.40 28.23
C GLU A 2 -38.75 8.92 26.91
N VAL A 3 -37.90 8.99 25.89
CA VAL A 3 -38.33 8.85 24.50
C VAL A 3 -37.32 7.94 23.82
N GLU A 4 -37.66 6.67 23.82
CA GLU A 4 -37.15 5.65 22.92
C GLU A 4 -37.76 5.92 21.53
N ASN A 5 -36.96 6.02 20.46
CA ASN A 5 -37.48 5.63 19.16
C ASN A 5 -36.40 5.11 18.20
N THR A 6 -36.65 3.86 17.84
CA THR A 6 -36.00 2.93 16.94
C THR A 6 -36.05 3.34 15.47
N ASN A 7 -34.94 3.15 14.75
CA ASN A 7 -34.99 2.66 13.38
C ASN A 7 -33.77 1.78 13.08
N LYS A 8 -33.89 0.50 13.42
CA LYS A 8 -33.00 -0.57 12.95
C LYS A 8 -33.43 -0.94 11.53
N LYS A 9 -32.51 -0.87 10.57
CA LYS A 9 -32.61 -1.63 9.33
C LYS A 9 -31.69 -2.84 9.41
N ASN A 10 -32.29 -4.00 9.56
CA ASN A 10 -31.66 -5.30 9.40
C ASN A 10 -31.32 -5.51 7.92
N ILE A 11 -30.10 -5.92 7.64
CA ILE A 11 -29.77 -6.64 6.41
C ILE A 11 -29.27 -8.00 6.89
N GLU A 12 -30.17 -8.97 6.87
CA GLU A 12 -29.83 -10.38 6.98
C GLU A 12 -29.13 -10.80 5.69
N THR A 13 -27.97 -11.42 5.83
CA THR A 13 -27.41 -12.27 4.78
C THR A 13 -26.91 -13.53 5.46
N THR A 14 -27.84 -14.47 5.62
CA THR A 14 -27.69 -15.92 5.44
C THR A 14 -26.57 -16.27 4.45
N ASP A 15 -25.70 -17.25 4.57
CA ASP A 15 -25.49 -18.37 5.49
C ASP A 15 -24.10 -18.93 5.21
N SER A 16 -23.50 -19.62 6.19
CA SER A 16 -22.57 -20.76 6.01
C SER A 16 -21.25 -20.44 5.26
N TRP A 17 -20.07 -20.77 5.79
CA TRP A 17 -19.51 -22.11 5.64
C TRP A 17 -18.70 -22.52 6.87
N SER A 18 -19.16 -23.61 7.47
CA SER A 18 -18.42 -24.50 8.35
C SER A 18 -17.22 -25.06 7.59
N TRP A 19 -16.01 -24.71 8.00
CA TRP A 19 -14.75 -25.25 7.47
C TRP A 19 -14.38 -26.63 8.06
N GLY A 20 -15.37 -27.41 8.50
CA GLY A 20 -15.16 -28.65 9.25
C GLY A 20 -15.02 -29.95 8.46
N GLU A 21 -15.37 -30.04 7.16
CA GLU A 21 -15.77 -31.35 6.59
C GLU A 21 -15.24 -31.71 5.18
N ILE A 22 -14.29 -30.98 4.55
CA ILE A 22 -13.80 -31.35 3.19
C ILE A 22 -12.30 -31.69 3.13
N PHE A 23 -11.64 -31.83 4.29
CA PHE A 23 -10.26 -32.31 4.35
C PHE A 23 -10.01 -33.82 4.03
N PRO A 24 -10.98 -34.74 3.85
CA PRO A 24 -10.62 -36.15 3.59
C PRO A 24 -10.67 -36.60 2.12
N LEU A 25 -10.96 -35.75 1.13
CA LEU A 25 -11.05 -36.19 -0.28
C LEU A 25 -9.72 -36.15 -1.07
N LEU A 26 -8.62 -35.74 -0.46
CA LEU A 26 -7.31 -35.57 -1.14
C LEU A 26 -6.30 -36.70 -0.90
N ILE A 27 -6.69 -37.80 -0.26
CA ILE A 27 -5.80 -38.95 -0.05
C ILE A 27 -6.52 -40.25 -0.38
N LYS A 28 -6.66 -40.53 -1.67
CA LYS A 28 -6.96 -41.89 -2.14
C LYS A 28 -5.63 -42.54 -2.55
N PRO A 29 -5.19 -43.64 -1.91
CA PRO A 29 -4.01 -44.36 -2.36
C PRO A 29 -4.27 -44.97 -3.75
N ARG A 30 -3.26 -44.84 -4.63
CA ARG A 30 -3.22 -45.43 -5.97
C ARG A 30 -3.31 -46.96 -5.83
N PRO A 31 -4.22 -47.66 -6.53
CA PRO A 31 -4.27 -49.12 -6.46
C PRO A 31 -3.00 -49.73 -7.06
N GLU A 32 -2.35 -50.62 -6.31
CA GLU A 32 -1.26 -51.48 -6.77
C GLU A 32 -1.79 -52.47 -7.83
N GLY A 33 -1.14 -52.51 -8.99
CA GLY A 33 -1.44 -53.49 -10.04
C GLY A 33 -1.63 -52.95 -11.46
N THR A 34 -1.03 -51.81 -11.83
CA THR A 34 -1.03 -51.36 -13.24
C THR A 34 0.10 -52.05 -14.02
N PRO A 35 -0.18 -52.75 -15.14
CA PRO A 35 0.87 -53.35 -15.97
C PRO A 35 1.76 -52.26 -16.58
N PRO A 36 3.07 -52.52 -16.80
CA PRO A 36 3.96 -51.53 -17.39
C PRO A 36 3.49 -51.18 -18.81
N ALA A 37 3.33 -49.87 -19.04
CA ALA A 37 2.88 -49.31 -20.31
C ALA A 37 3.76 -49.80 -21.48
N GLY A 38 3.11 -50.37 -22.48
CA GLY A 38 3.75 -50.89 -23.69
C GLY A 38 4.47 -49.77 -24.45
N GLU A 39 5.59 -50.14 -25.08
CA GLU A 39 6.53 -49.24 -25.79
C GLU A 39 5.91 -48.38 -26.89
N LYS A 40 4.66 -48.65 -27.27
CA LYS A 40 3.91 -47.93 -28.30
C LYS A 40 3.20 -46.66 -27.77
N GLU A 41 3.05 -46.51 -26.45
CA GLU A 41 2.42 -45.32 -25.84
C GLU A 41 3.44 -44.22 -25.46
N LYS A 42 4.74 -44.53 -25.48
CA LYS A 42 5.82 -43.57 -25.17
C LYS A 42 6.02 -42.50 -26.26
N LYS A 43 5.38 -42.62 -27.42
CA LYS A 43 5.54 -41.69 -28.55
C LYS A 43 4.46 -40.61 -28.65
N ALA A 44 3.43 -40.64 -27.80
CA ALA A 44 2.41 -39.60 -27.74
C ALA A 44 2.67 -38.53 -26.64
N ILE A 45 3.75 -38.67 -25.87
CA ILE A 45 4.14 -37.74 -24.80
C ILE A 45 5.40 -37.00 -25.24
N ALA A 46 5.32 -36.29 -26.36
CA ALA A 46 6.43 -35.48 -26.87
C ALA A 46 5.97 -34.13 -27.42
N VAL A 47 4.82 -33.60 -27.00
CA VAL A 47 4.41 -32.22 -27.36
C VAL A 47 3.49 -31.64 -26.26
N SER A 48 4.03 -31.41 -25.06
CA SER A 48 3.36 -30.55 -24.06
C SER A 48 4.30 -30.21 -22.89
N ARG A 49 5.55 -29.83 -23.20
CA ARG A 49 6.42 -29.19 -22.21
C ARG A 49 6.59 -27.72 -22.56
N GLY A 50 5.77 -26.90 -21.89
CA GLY A 50 6.22 -25.59 -21.42
C GLY A 50 5.77 -24.37 -22.20
N VAL A 51 4.50 -23.97 -22.14
CA VAL A 51 4.08 -22.54 -22.14
C VAL A 51 2.70 -22.38 -21.46
N ILE A 52 2.52 -22.72 -20.18
CA ILE A 52 1.34 -22.25 -19.42
C ILE A 52 1.73 -22.01 -17.96
N LEU A 53 2.66 -21.08 -17.69
CA LEU A 53 2.99 -20.66 -16.31
C LEU A 53 3.49 -19.21 -16.25
N SER A 54 3.10 -18.33 -17.19
CA SER A 54 3.48 -16.89 -17.15
C SER A 54 2.32 -15.92 -16.92
N GLY A 55 1.07 -16.34 -17.05
CA GLY A 55 -0.09 -15.41 -16.98
C GLY A 55 -0.64 -15.17 -15.57
N PHE A 56 -0.51 -16.11 -14.64
CA PHE A 56 -1.17 -16.04 -13.34
C PHE A 56 -0.36 -15.29 -12.27
N MET A 57 0.95 -15.12 -12.46
CA MET A 57 1.82 -14.43 -11.50
C MET A 57 1.73 -12.89 -11.61
N LEU A 58 1.14 -12.36 -12.69
CA LEU A 58 0.94 -10.92 -12.90
C LEU A 58 -0.38 -10.40 -12.30
N TRP A 59 -1.30 -11.27 -11.89
CA TRP A 59 -2.61 -10.86 -11.36
C TRP A 59 -2.62 -10.66 -9.84
N MET A 60 -1.59 -11.13 -9.13
CA MET A 60 -1.46 -10.97 -7.66
C MET A 60 -0.70 -9.68 -7.24
N ALA A 61 -0.22 -8.89 -8.20
CA ALA A 61 0.54 -7.66 -7.92
C ALA A 61 -0.35 -6.41 -7.80
N SER A 62 -1.67 -6.53 -7.99
CA SER A 62 -2.59 -5.41 -7.92
C SER A 62 -3.26 -5.34 -6.55
N THR A 63 -3.10 -4.19 -5.89
CA THR A 63 -3.88 -3.67 -4.75
C THR A 63 -3.39 -3.96 -3.33
N TRP A 64 -2.14 -3.65 -3.03
CA TRP A 64 -1.83 -3.06 -1.72
C TRP A 64 -1.64 -1.54 -1.91
N LEU A 65 -2.74 -0.84 -2.17
CA LEU A 65 -2.77 0.61 -1.98
C LEU A 65 -2.75 0.84 -0.46
N PRO A 66 -1.71 1.46 0.11
CA PRO A 66 -1.72 1.77 1.53
C PRO A 66 -2.87 2.74 1.78
N SER A 67 -3.86 2.32 2.57
CA SER A 67 -5.03 3.11 2.99
C SER A 67 -4.70 4.18 4.03
N GLY A 68 -3.42 4.55 4.15
CA GLY A 68 -2.89 5.47 5.14
C GLY A 68 -2.18 6.65 4.50
N LEU A 69 -1.90 7.67 5.30
CA LEU A 69 -1.09 8.80 4.85
C LEU A 69 0.25 8.31 4.28
N PRO A 70 0.82 9.01 3.29
CA PRO A 70 2.13 8.67 2.76
C PRO A 70 3.20 8.83 3.84
N SER A 71 4.22 7.98 3.80
CA SER A 71 5.37 8.05 4.73
C SER A 71 6.14 9.35 4.55
N CYS A 72 6.79 9.83 5.61
CA CYS A 72 7.61 11.05 5.56
C CYS A 72 8.59 11.07 4.38
N GLY A 73 9.28 9.96 4.12
CA GLY A 73 10.24 9.82 3.02
C GLY A 73 9.68 9.23 1.73
N SER A 74 8.35 9.23 1.52
CA SER A 74 7.83 8.81 0.22
C SER A 74 8.21 9.82 -0.86
N GLU A 75 8.37 9.35 -2.10
CA GLU A 75 8.61 10.21 -3.25
C GLU A 75 7.50 11.26 -3.39
N GLU A 76 6.25 10.84 -3.18
CA GLU A 76 5.08 11.72 -3.21
C GLU A 76 5.16 12.87 -2.19
N SER A 77 5.54 12.56 -0.94
CA SER A 77 5.69 13.57 0.11
C SER A 77 6.85 14.51 -0.20
N SER A 78 7.96 13.98 -0.72
CA SER A 78 9.15 14.75 -1.04
C SER A 78 8.91 15.74 -2.19
N ASN A 79 8.22 15.30 -3.24
CA ASN A 79 7.84 16.15 -4.37
C ASN A 79 6.92 17.31 -3.94
N LEU A 80 5.95 17.03 -3.07
CA LEU A 80 5.08 18.08 -2.53
C LEU A 80 5.85 19.05 -1.63
N VAL A 81 6.79 18.58 -0.82
CA VAL A 81 7.65 19.46 -0.01
C VAL A 81 8.50 20.33 -0.93
N GLU A 82 9.07 19.80 -2.01
CA GLU A 82 9.82 20.59 -3.00
C GLU A 82 8.96 21.73 -3.58
N GLU A 83 7.75 21.41 -4.04
CA GLU A 83 6.82 22.40 -4.60
C GLU A 83 6.51 23.51 -3.58
N ILE A 84 6.21 23.13 -2.34
CA ILE A 84 5.91 24.06 -1.26
C ILE A 84 7.13 24.93 -0.95
N VAL A 85 8.31 24.35 -0.77
CA VAL A 85 9.55 25.06 -0.40
C VAL A 85 9.94 26.07 -1.47
N ASN A 86 9.89 25.69 -2.75
CA ASN A 86 10.14 26.62 -3.86
C ASN A 86 9.09 27.74 -3.94
N GLY A 87 7.87 27.49 -3.46
CA GLY A 87 6.79 28.46 -3.35
C GLY A 87 6.92 29.43 -2.16
N LEU A 88 7.79 29.15 -1.18
CA LEU A 88 7.90 29.98 0.03
C LEU A 88 8.50 31.36 -0.30
N PRO A 89 7.86 32.47 0.12
CA PRO A 89 8.37 33.83 -0.15
C PRO A 89 9.79 34.08 0.37
N ILE A 90 10.16 33.43 1.48
CA ILE A 90 11.50 33.56 2.06
C ILE A 90 12.57 32.91 1.17
N VAL A 91 12.27 31.75 0.58
CA VAL A 91 13.15 31.03 -0.34
C VAL A 91 13.30 31.80 -1.64
N GLN A 92 12.18 32.31 -2.19
CA GLN A 92 12.18 33.13 -3.40
C GLN A 92 12.94 34.44 -3.23
N ARG A 93 12.75 35.16 -2.11
CA ARG A 93 13.49 36.40 -1.83
C ARG A 93 14.98 36.17 -1.64
N ALA A 94 15.37 35.01 -1.11
CA ALA A 94 16.77 34.64 -0.97
C ALA A 94 17.41 34.20 -2.30
N GLY A 95 16.64 34.05 -3.38
CA GLY A 95 17.12 33.45 -4.63
C GLY A 95 17.54 31.98 -4.47
N ALA A 96 17.09 31.35 -3.40
CA ALA A 96 17.39 29.95 -3.09
C ALA A 96 16.44 29.04 -3.88
N LYS A 97 16.91 27.82 -4.19
CA LYS A 97 16.10 26.76 -4.77
C LYS A 97 16.25 25.49 -3.95
N PHE A 98 15.18 24.71 -3.87
CA PHE A 98 15.22 23.35 -3.36
C PHE A 98 16.24 22.53 -4.14
N VAL A 99 16.97 21.67 -3.43
CA VAL A 99 17.93 20.71 -4.02
C VAL A 99 17.57 19.29 -3.57
N ASP A 100 17.39 19.07 -2.27
CA ASP A 100 17.18 17.72 -1.72
C ASP A 100 16.60 17.76 -0.28
N LEU A 101 16.08 16.62 0.18
CA LEU A 101 15.74 16.34 1.57
C LEU A 101 16.59 15.17 2.07
N LYS A 102 17.35 15.39 3.15
CA LYS A 102 18.14 14.34 3.80
C LYS A 102 17.73 14.13 5.25
N ALA A 103 18.17 13.01 5.83
CA ALA A 103 17.91 12.65 7.23
C ALA A 103 16.43 12.82 7.59
N ILE A 104 15.57 12.16 6.80
CA ILE A 104 14.12 12.20 6.98
C ILE A 104 13.76 11.24 8.10
N ASP A 105 13.21 11.78 9.18
CA ASP A 105 12.78 11.06 10.38
C ASP A 105 11.29 11.28 10.63
N GLU A 106 10.56 10.20 10.93
CA GLU A 106 9.19 10.29 11.45
C GLU A 106 9.24 10.56 12.95
N LEU A 107 8.77 11.75 13.35
CA LEU A 107 8.71 12.15 14.76
C LEU A 107 7.56 11.46 15.50
N GLY A 108 6.52 11.08 14.77
CA GLY A 108 5.40 10.31 15.31
C GLY A 108 4.15 10.38 14.44
N PHE A 109 3.21 9.50 14.76
CA PHE A 109 1.88 9.45 14.17
C PHE A 109 0.83 9.60 15.27
N ASN A 110 -0.08 10.56 15.12
CA ASN A 110 -1.22 10.72 16.01
C ASN A 110 -2.44 10.04 15.40
N ASP A 111 -2.79 8.87 15.92
CA ASP A 111 -3.93 8.07 15.44
C ASP A 111 -5.27 8.81 15.51
N LYS A 112 -5.46 9.69 16.50
CA LYS A 112 -6.75 10.38 16.72
C LYS A 112 -7.00 11.46 15.70
N SER A 113 -5.97 12.22 15.36
CA SER A 113 -6.05 13.30 14.39
C SER A 113 -5.60 12.88 12.99
N GLU A 114 -5.11 11.64 12.84
CA GLU A 114 -4.50 11.12 11.62
C GLU A 114 -3.46 12.09 11.06
N ILE A 115 -2.51 12.50 11.91
CA ILE A 115 -1.42 13.41 11.54
C ILE A 115 -0.10 12.66 11.68
N ARG A 116 0.70 12.65 10.60
CA ARG A 116 2.08 12.18 10.65
C ARG A 116 3.02 13.38 10.73
N SER A 117 3.89 13.41 11.73
CA SER A 117 4.88 14.48 11.91
C SER A 117 6.26 14.00 11.49
N CYS A 118 6.97 14.84 10.73
CA CYS A 118 8.23 14.51 10.10
C CYS A 118 9.28 15.61 10.37
N SER A 119 10.54 15.21 10.41
CA SER A 119 11.70 16.09 10.46
C SER A 119 12.63 15.72 9.31
N ALA A 120 13.27 16.72 8.70
CA ALA A 120 14.27 16.51 7.66
C ALA A 120 15.32 17.63 7.68
N THR A 121 16.43 17.39 6.98
CA THR A 121 17.39 18.42 6.60
C THR A 121 17.08 18.87 5.18
N LEU A 122 16.65 20.12 5.03
CA LEU A 122 16.39 20.76 3.76
C LEU A 122 17.70 21.27 3.18
N ILE A 123 18.06 20.79 1.99
CA ILE A 123 19.19 21.28 1.21
C ILE A 123 18.66 22.22 0.15
N THR A 124 19.19 23.45 0.15
CA THR A 124 18.92 24.46 -0.87
C THR A 124 20.22 24.95 -1.49
N THR A 125 20.11 25.69 -2.60
CA THR A 125 21.27 26.39 -3.19
C THR A 125 21.91 27.43 -2.26
N ALA A 126 21.19 27.89 -1.23
CA ALA A 126 21.70 28.83 -0.23
C ALA A 126 22.33 28.14 1.00
N GLY A 127 22.19 26.82 1.13
CA GLY A 127 22.70 26.05 2.27
C GLY A 127 21.69 25.05 2.83
N GLU A 128 22.02 24.52 3.99
CA GLU A 128 21.25 23.49 4.70
C GLU A 128 20.49 24.10 5.88
N ASN A 129 19.22 23.72 6.05
CA ASN A 129 18.40 24.12 7.19
C ASN A 129 17.59 22.94 7.72
N LYS A 130 17.14 23.02 8.97
CA LYS A 130 16.20 22.01 9.50
C LYS A 130 14.79 22.32 9.02
N LEU A 131 14.09 21.26 8.65
CA LEU A 131 12.71 21.28 8.20
C LEU A 131 11.87 20.41 9.11
N GLN A 132 10.73 20.94 9.55
CA GLN A 132 9.65 20.12 10.10
C GLN A 132 8.45 20.21 9.18
N TYR A 133 7.79 19.08 8.96
CA TYR A 133 6.56 19.05 8.21
C TYR A 133 5.57 18.04 8.76
N SER A 134 4.29 18.30 8.57
CA SER A 134 3.20 17.37 8.89
C SER A 134 2.46 16.95 7.63
N VAL A 135 2.05 15.69 7.59
CA VAL A 135 1.21 15.11 6.54
C VAL A 135 -0.14 14.80 7.16
N GLU A 136 -1.21 15.34 6.58
CA GLU A 136 -2.56 15.33 7.16
C GLU A 136 -3.62 15.16 6.07
N TRP A 137 -4.71 14.46 6.37
CA TRP A 137 -5.78 14.26 5.39
C TRP A 137 -6.54 15.56 5.12
N LYS A 138 -6.71 15.89 3.84
CA LYS A 138 -7.67 16.90 3.39
C LYS A 138 -9.05 16.28 3.17
N ASN A 139 -9.07 15.14 2.49
CA ASN A 139 -10.25 14.32 2.24
C ASN A 139 -9.79 12.87 2.09
N LYS A 140 -10.15 12.04 3.07
CA LYS A 140 -9.74 10.63 3.15
C LYS A 140 -10.39 9.78 2.06
N ASP A 141 -11.65 10.06 1.74
CA ASP A 141 -12.42 9.32 0.72
C ASP A 141 -11.84 9.51 -0.69
N GLU A 142 -11.24 10.68 -0.92
CA GLU A 142 -10.59 11.02 -2.19
C GLU A 142 -9.07 10.79 -2.17
N SER A 143 -8.52 10.24 -1.08
CA SER A 143 -7.07 10.09 -0.87
C SER A 143 -6.27 11.39 -1.06
N LYS A 144 -6.88 12.53 -0.70
CA LYS A 144 -6.23 13.85 -0.77
C LYS A 144 -5.70 14.24 0.59
N TYR A 145 -4.44 14.63 0.64
CA TYR A 145 -3.77 15.11 1.84
C TYR A 145 -3.10 16.47 1.58
N TYR A 146 -2.69 17.14 2.64
CA TYR A 146 -1.87 18.35 2.57
C TYR A 146 -0.60 18.17 3.39
N ILE A 147 0.43 18.92 3.02
CA ILE A 147 1.67 19.00 3.78
C ILE A 147 1.80 20.41 4.33
N ASN A 148 2.02 20.51 5.63
CA ASN A 148 2.37 21.78 6.27
C ASN A 148 3.88 21.80 6.52
N VAL A 149 4.58 22.81 6.02
CA VAL A 149 6.05 22.89 6.06
C VAL A 149 6.50 24.08 6.90
N ARG A 150 7.47 23.85 7.79
CA ARG A 150 8.09 24.86 8.63
C ARG A 150 9.62 24.72 8.62
N ILE A 151 10.30 25.77 8.18
CA ILE A 151 11.76 25.90 8.29
C ILE A 151 12.08 26.44 9.70
N LEU A 152 13.06 25.82 10.37
CA LEU A 152 13.49 26.16 11.74
C LEU A 152 14.66 27.13 11.77
#